data_AF-A0A4Y7JRS7-F1
#
_entry.id   AF-A0A4Y7JRS7-F1
#
_cell.length_a   1.000
_cell.length_b   1.000
_cell.length_c   1.000
_cell.angle_alpha   90.00
_cell.angle_beta   90.00
_cell.angle_gamma   90.00
#
_symmetry.space_group_name_H-M   'P 1'
#
loop_
_entity.id
_entity.type
_entity.pdbx_description
1 polymer ?
#
loop_
_entity_poly.entity_id
_entity_poly.type
_entity_poly.pdbx_seq_one_letter_code
_entity_poly.pdbx_strand_id
1 'polypeptide(L)' 'MSYPPCQSIGCGITKGLWPELVGKPGAQAKAIIEREAPGVRAIIIPKERPHTEDFCCNRVWVFVNHDSQKTVAWTPKLG' A
#
# COMPACT_ATOMS: atom_id res chain seq x y z
N MET A 1 -4.02 13.44 16.06
CA MET A 1 -4.92 12.32 15.71
C MET A 1 -4.85 12.15 14.20
N SER A 2 -4.00 11.23 13.75
CA SER A 2 -3.65 11.06 12.34
C SER A 2 -4.60 10.08 11.67
N TYR A 3 -5.28 10.53 10.62
CA TYR A 3 -6.20 9.77 9.78
C TYR A 3 -5.43 8.81 8.86
N PRO A 4 -5.96 7.62 8.48
CA PRO A 4 -7.30 7.11 8.75
C PRO A 4 -7.34 6.07 9.90
N PRO A 5 -8.48 5.93 10.59
CA PRO A 5 -8.72 4.86 11.55
C PRO A 5 -8.73 3.49 10.86
N CYS A 6 -8.10 2.51 11.50
CA CYS A 6 -8.07 1.13 11.07
C CYS A 6 -9.49 0.56 11.01
N GLN A 7 -9.96 0.17 9.82
CA GLN A 7 -11.33 -0.30 9.65
C GLN A 7 -11.33 -1.82 9.47
N SER A 8 -11.29 -2.55 10.59
CA SER A 8 -11.19 -4.03 10.61
C SER A 8 -12.55 -4.75 10.52
N ILE A 9 -13.66 -4.02 10.56
CA ILE A 9 -15.01 -4.61 10.50
C ILE A 9 -15.32 -4.96 9.05
N GLY A 10 -15.41 -6.26 8.76
CA GLY A 10 -15.87 -6.78 7.47
C GLY A 10 -14.93 -6.41 6.32
N CYS A 11 -13.70 -6.94 6.35
CA CYS A 11 -12.78 -6.84 5.20
C CYS A 11 -13.40 -7.57 3.99
N GLY A 12 -14.31 -6.91 3.29
CA GLY A 12 -14.90 -7.35 2.03
C GLY A 12 -13.92 -7.21 0.87
N ILE A 13 -12.61 -7.17 1.17
CA ILE A 13 -11.56 -6.93 0.20
C ILE A 13 -11.06 -8.27 -0.28
N THR A 14 -11.39 -8.57 -1.54
CA THR A 14 -11.05 -9.82 -2.22
C THR A 14 -9.57 -9.89 -2.61
N LYS A 15 -8.85 -8.77 -2.67
CA LYS A 15 -7.45 -8.70 -3.09
C LYS A 15 -6.60 -7.94 -2.07
N GLY A 16 -5.66 -8.64 -1.45
CA GLY A 16 -4.78 -8.10 -0.41
C GLY A 16 -3.28 -8.18 -0.69
N LEU A 17 -2.88 -8.64 -1.87
CA LEU A 17 -1.50 -8.68 -2.32
C LEU A 17 -1.41 -8.21 -3.76
N TRP A 18 -0.34 -7.46 -4.06
CA TRP A 18 -0.07 -6.92 -5.39
C TRP A 18 1.35 -7.23 -5.87
N PRO A 19 1.71 -8.52 -6.06
CA PRO A 19 3.04 -8.89 -6.54
C PRO A 19 3.40 -8.29 -7.90
N GLU A 20 2.40 -8.01 -8.75
CA GLU A 20 2.55 -7.41 -10.08
C GLU A 20 3.02 -5.95 -10.07
N LEU A 21 2.97 -5.29 -8.91
CA LEU A 21 3.36 -3.88 -8.77
C LEU A 21 4.82 -3.71 -8.40
N VAL A 22 5.52 -4.78 -8.03
CA VAL A 22 6.96 -4.75 -7.74
C VAL A 22 7.72 -4.29 -8.99
N GLY A 23 8.63 -3.33 -8.82
CA GLY A 23 9.38 -2.72 -9.91
C GLY A 23 8.65 -1.61 -10.69
N LYS A 24 7.34 -1.42 -10.50
CA LYS A 24 6.62 -0.29 -11.10
C LYS A 24 6.84 1.00 -10.30
N PRO A 25 6.60 2.19 -10.88
CA PRO A 25 6.61 3.45 -10.14
C PRO A 25 5.56 3.43 -9.01
N GLY A 26 5.94 3.88 -7.81
CA GLY A 26 5.02 3.88 -6.66
C GLY A 26 3.72 4.65 -6.90
N ALA A 27 3.74 5.71 -7.71
CA ALA A 27 2.55 6.45 -8.11
C ALA A 27 1.59 5.60 -8.97
N GLN A 28 2.13 4.78 -9.87
CA GLN A 28 1.33 3.86 -10.68
C GLN A 28 0.77 2.74 -9.79
N ALA A 29 1.59 2.19 -8.89
CA ALA A 29 1.15 1.17 -7.96
C ALA A 29 -0.01 1.65 -7.08
N LYS A 30 0.09 2.88 -6.55
CA LYS A 30 -0.99 3.51 -5.78
C LYS A 30 -2.30 3.56 -6.57
N ALA A 31 -2.25 4.03 -7.81
CA ALA A 31 -3.46 4.16 -8.64
C ALA A 31 -4.10 2.79 -8.95
N ILE A 32 -3.30 1.74 -9.13
CA ILE A 32 -3.81 0.38 -9.37
C ILE A 32 -4.47 -0.18 -8.11
N ILE A 33 -3.84 -0.03 -6.94
CA ILE A 33 -4.39 -0.52 -5.66
C ILE A 33 -5.73 0.16 -5.35
N GLU A 34 -5.80 1.49 -5.44
CA GLU A 34 -7.04 2.25 -5.18
C GLU A 34 -8.15 1.92 -6.19
N ARG A 35 -7.79 1.50 -7.41
CA ARG A 35 -8.73 1.08 -8.45
C ARG A 35 -9.25 -0.34 -8.24
N GLU A 36 -8.39 -1.27 -7.84
CA GLU A 36 -8.76 -2.68 -7.66
C GLU A 36 -9.47 -2.94 -6.33
N ALA A 37 -9.14 -2.17 -5.29
CA ALA A 37 -9.74 -2.29 -3.96
C ALA A 37 -10.34 -0.94 -3.53
N PRO A 38 -11.54 -0.58 -4.04
CA PRO A 38 -12.23 0.64 -3.63
C PRO A 38 -12.57 0.56 -2.14
N GLY A 39 -11.85 1.33 -1.32
CA GLY A 39 -11.91 1.27 0.15
C GLY A 39 -10.54 1.11 0.82
N VAL A 40 -9.52 0.74 0.04
CA VAL A 40 -8.11 0.75 0.48
C VAL A 40 -7.45 2.05 0.09
N ARG A 41 -6.59 2.56 0.97
CA ARG A 41 -5.71 3.68 0.69
C ARG A 41 -4.26 3.19 0.59
N ALA A 42 -3.65 3.38 -0.58
CA ALA A 42 -2.25 3.07 -0.78
C ALA A 42 -1.36 4.24 -0.32
N ILE A 43 -0.44 3.95 0.61
CA ILE A 43 0.49 4.93 1.17
C ILE A 43 1.90 4.60 0.68
N ILE A 44 2.48 5.53 -0.07
CA ILE A 44 3.84 5.41 -0.59
C ILE A 44 4.81 5.84 0.50
N ILE A 45 5.70 4.93 0.90
CA ILE A 45 6.75 5.20 1.88
C ILE A 45 8.09 4.71 1.37
N PRO A 46 9.19 5.43 1.65
CA PRO A 46 10.54 4.90 1.43
C PRO A 46 10.74 3.61 2.23
N LYS A 47 11.43 2.61 1.66
CA LYS A 47 11.73 1.34 2.35
C LYS A 47 12.51 1.51 3.66
N GLU A 48 13.22 2.62 3.82
CA GLU A 48 14.05 2.94 4.99
C GLU A 48 13.27 3.65 6.11
N ARG A 49 12.04 4.10 5.82
CA ARG A 49 11.22 4.77 6.82
C ARG A 49 10.57 3.73 7.74
N PRO A 50 10.69 3.89 9.07
CA PRO A 50 9.86 3.12 9.99
C PRO A 50 8.39 3.43 9.70
N HIS A 51 7.58 2.38 9.67
CA HIS A 51 6.15 2.45 9.43
C HIS A 51 5.44 1.66 10.53
N THR A 52 4.13 1.87 10.62
CA THR A 52 3.33 1.19 11.62
C THR A 52 3.01 -0.22 11.13
N GLU A 53 3.31 -1.22 11.94
CA GLU A 53 3.07 -2.64 11.64
C GLU A 53 1.66 -3.11 12.08
N ASP A 54 0.75 -2.17 12.38
CA ASP A 54 -0.66 -2.51 12.61
C ASP A 54 -1.28 -3.04 11.31
N PHE A 55 -2.16 -4.04 11.45
CA PHE A 55 -2.86 -4.62 10.32
C PHE A 55 -4.21 -3.92 10.10
N CYS A 56 -4.31 -3.14 9.03
CA CYS A 56 -5.51 -2.41 8.65
C CYS A 56 -6.02 -2.79 7.27
N CYS A 57 -7.30 -3.19 7.25
CA CYS A 57 -7.96 -3.65 6.03
C CYS A 57 -8.19 -2.53 5.00
N ASN A 58 -8.08 -1.27 5.39
CA ASN A 58 -8.23 -0.11 4.53
C ASN A 58 -6.89 0.54 4.14
N ARG A 59 -5.75 -0.11 4.39
CA ARG A 59 -4.43 0.47 4.14
C ARG A 59 -3.48 -0.52 3.50
N VAL A 60 -2.70 -0.02 2.54
CA VAL A 60 -1.62 -0.77 1.91
C VAL A 60 -0.36 0.08 1.91
N TRP A 61 0.72 -0.48 2.45
CA TRP A 61 2.04 0.12 2.39
C TRP A 61 2.71 -0.20 1.05
N VAL A 62 3.06 0.84 0.31
CA VAL A 62 3.82 0.76 -0.94
C VAL A 62 5.24 1.22 -0.65
N PHE A 63 6.13 0.26 -0.45
CA PHE A 63 7.54 0.53 -0.21
C PHE A 63 8.24 0.88 -1.50
N VAL A 64 8.80 2.08 -1.59
CA VAL A 64 9.57 2.52 -2.74
C VAL A 64 11.05 2.61 -2.43
N ASN A 65 11.88 2.29 -3.42
CA ASN A 65 13.31 2.56 -3.37
C ASN A 65 13.59 4.06 -3.50
N HIS A 66 14.78 4.46 -3.06
CA HIS A 66 15.32 5.80 -3.24
C HIS A 66 15.92 5.98 -4.66
N ASP A 67 15.29 5.38 -5.67
CA ASP A 67 15.68 5.54 -7.07
C ASP A 67 14.98 6.77 -7.68
N SER A 68 15.51 7.30 -8.77
CA SER A 68 14.91 8.43 -9.51
C SER A 68 13.45 8.18 -9.90
N GLN A 69 13.06 6.91 -10.08
CA GLN A 69 11.72 6.49 -10.46
C GLN A 69 10.81 6.08 -9.27
N LYS A 70 11.34 6.06 -8.03
CA LYS A 70 10.61 5.60 -6.83
C LYS A 70 9.89 4.26 -7.08
N THR A 71 10.64 3.28 -7.56
CA THR A 71 10.12 1.95 -7.90
C THR A 71 9.72 1.19 -6.65
N VAL A 72 8.67 0.38 -6.75
CA VAL A 72 8.20 -0.47 -5.66
C VAL A 72 9.23 -1.55 -5.38
N ALA A 73 9.80 -1.53 -4.18
CA ALA A 73 10.84 -2.45 -3.73
C ALA A 73 10.25 -3.78 -3.22
N TRP A 74 9.10 -3.72 -2.56
CA TRP A 74 8.42 -4.87 -1.96
C TRP A 74 6.98 -4.97 -2.40
N THR A 75 6.49 -6.21 -2.48
CA THR A 75 5.10 -6.52 -2.79
C THR A 75 4.17 -5.77 -1.82
N PRO A 76 3.35 -4.83 -2.31
CA PRO A 76 2.36 -4.16 -1.50
C PRO A 76 1.37 -5.21 -0.97
N LYS A 77 1.13 -5.16 0.33
CA LYS A 77 0.21 -6.04 1.05
C LYS A 77 -0.74 -5.23 1.92
N LEU A 78 -1.94 -5.75 2.11
CA LEU A 78 -2.90 -5.21 3.07
C LEU A 78 -2.33 -5.31 4.49
N GLY A 79 -2.40 -4.18 5.20
CA GLY A 79 -1.74 -3.95 6.50
C GLY A 79 -1.61 -2.46 6.78
#